data_AF-C0PB28-F1
#
_entry.id   AF-C0PB28-F1
#
_cell.length_a   1.000
_cell.length_b   1.000
_cell.length_c   1.000
_cell.angle_alpha   90.00
_cell.angle_beta   90.00
_cell.angle_gamma   90.00
#
_symmetry.space_group_name_H-M   'P 1'
#
loop_
_entity.id
_entity.type
_entity.pdbx_description
1 polymer ?
#
loop_
_entity_poly.entity_id
_entity_poly.type
_entity_poly.pdbx_seq_one_letter_code
_entity_poly.pdbx_strand_id
1 'polypeptide(L)'
;MAGDPGDAPEVGGGSIRSVLTTASLVAPSGDEVQFREIDGKIIGLYFAANWYPKCEAFTPVLAAAYEQLKDRGAGFEVVLVSCDEDRPSFERFHGTMPWPAVPFGDLSCKKRLSERFQVEGIPRLVVLAPDGGAVVHPDAADLVHRYGERAFPFTAARVAELEADDQRKYASQTLEKLFSVSGKEYVMNSGNNEKVPVSSLVGKTVGLYFSANHCAPCIKFTTKLAAIYSSLRGKAEDFEIVYVPMDREEDGYLRSCGDMPWLALPYDGAPSRALARYFDVREIPTLVVVGPDGRTVTRDGRNLVNLYFDMAFPFTDAQIRLLQEAEDEAAKEYPRSLRHRGHRHELSIVSEKSGGGPYICCECEEQGLGWAYQCIACGYEIHLRCGQNAEGGSAGTA
;
A
#
# COMPACT_ATOMS: atom_id res chain seq x y z
N MET A 1 2.98 -71.69 18.34
CA MET A 1 1.78 -70.90 18.01
C MET A 1 2.07 -69.47 18.43
N ALA A 2 2.75 -68.74 17.55
CA ALA A 2 3.01 -67.32 17.73
C ALA A 2 1.74 -66.57 17.32
N GLY A 3 1.20 -65.76 18.23
CA GLY A 3 0.06 -64.88 17.99
C GLY A 3 0.57 -63.46 17.77
N ASP A 4 0.24 -62.93 16.60
CA ASP A 4 0.53 -61.61 16.05
C ASP A 4 0.11 -60.46 17.00
N PRO A 5 0.94 -59.41 17.19
CA PRO A 5 0.47 -58.16 17.76
C PRO A 5 -0.18 -57.32 16.64
N GLY A 6 -1.49 -57.14 16.74
CA GLY A 6 -2.29 -56.39 15.79
C GLY A 6 -1.85 -54.94 15.61
N ASP A 7 -1.89 -54.53 14.35
CA ASP A 7 -1.75 -53.16 13.84
C ASP A 7 -2.42 -52.12 14.73
N ALA A 8 -1.61 -51.16 15.18
CA ALA A 8 -2.11 -49.84 15.54
C ALA A 8 -2.46 -49.09 14.23
N PRO A 9 -3.55 -48.31 14.18
CA PRO A 9 -3.92 -47.60 12.98
C PRO A 9 -2.85 -46.54 12.67
N GLU A 10 -2.24 -46.63 11.49
CA GLU A 10 -1.37 -45.60 10.96
C GLU A 10 -2.13 -44.26 10.94
N VAL A 11 -1.55 -43.28 11.63
CA VAL A 11 -1.98 -41.89 11.61
C VAL A 11 -1.75 -41.37 10.19
N GLY A 12 -2.81 -41.35 9.39
CA GLY A 12 -2.80 -40.83 8.02
C GLY A 12 -2.39 -39.36 8.02
N GLY A 13 -1.12 -39.09 7.72
CA GLY A 13 -0.64 -37.77 7.41
C GLY A 13 -1.40 -37.23 6.20
N GLY A 14 -2.08 -36.11 6.37
CA GLY A 14 -2.48 -35.31 5.22
C GLY A 14 -1.24 -35.11 4.34
N SER A 15 -1.41 -35.26 3.04
CA SER A 15 -0.36 -34.94 2.07
C SER A 15 -0.85 -33.78 1.21
N ILE A 16 0.06 -32.93 0.76
CA ILE A 16 -0.19 -31.91 -0.26
C ILE A 16 -0.88 -32.49 -1.51
N ARG A 17 -0.73 -33.79 -1.77
CA ARG A 17 -1.45 -34.53 -2.82
C ARG A 17 -2.98 -34.50 -2.69
N SER A 18 -3.50 -34.26 -1.49
CA SER A 18 -4.94 -34.05 -1.26
C SER A 18 -5.42 -32.68 -1.75
N VAL A 19 -4.50 -31.73 -1.93
CA VAL A 19 -4.75 -30.37 -2.40
C VAL A 19 -4.40 -30.26 -3.89
N LEU A 20 -3.16 -30.60 -4.24
CA LEU A 20 -2.63 -30.63 -5.60
C LEU A 20 -2.96 -31.98 -6.23
N THR A 21 -3.96 -32.03 -7.11
CA THR A 21 -4.36 -33.25 -7.84
C THR A 21 -3.54 -33.49 -9.09
N THR A 22 -2.60 -32.60 -9.39
CA THR A 22 -1.66 -32.78 -10.48
C THR A 22 -0.65 -33.87 -10.11
N ALA A 23 -0.06 -34.54 -11.10
CA ALA A 23 0.91 -35.61 -10.86
C ALA A 23 2.29 -35.09 -10.44
N SER A 24 2.63 -33.87 -10.88
CA SER A 24 3.90 -33.21 -10.65
C SER A 24 3.81 -31.70 -10.84
N LEU A 25 4.83 -30.99 -10.38
CA LEU A 25 4.98 -29.54 -10.58
C LEU A 25 6.03 -29.26 -11.66
N VAL A 26 6.09 -28.02 -12.12
CA VAL A 26 7.08 -27.57 -13.12
C VAL A 26 8.01 -26.57 -12.46
N ALA A 27 9.32 -26.79 -12.56
CA ALA A 27 10.36 -25.85 -12.13
C ALA A 27 10.43 -24.64 -13.09
N PRO A 28 11.03 -23.51 -12.68
CA PRO A 28 11.28 -22.39 -13.58
C PRO A 28 12.11 -22.75 -14.82
N SER A 29 12.94 -23.80 -14.75
CA SER A 29 13.69 -24.35 -15.89
C SER A 29 12.81 -25.12 -16.89
N GLY A 30 11.57 -25.44 -16.53
CA GLY A 30 10.69 -26.34 -17.28
C GLY A 30 10.78 -27.81 -16.85
N ASP A 31 11.70 -28.16 -15.94
CA ASP A 31 11.86 -29.53 -15.45
C ASP A 31 10.71 -29.96 -14.53
N GLU A 32 10.43 -31.25 -14.50
CA GLU A 32 9.41 -31.82 -13.63
C GLU A 32 9.91 -31.93 -12.17
N VAL A 33 9.15 -31.41 -11.22
CA VAL A 33 9.43 -31.45 -9.77
C VAL A 33 8.47 -32.41 -9.09
N GLN A 34 9.01 -33.37 -8.35
CA GLN A 34 8.22 -34.38 -7.64
C GLN A 34 7.75 -33.84 -6.28
N PHE A 35 6.51 -34.14 -5.87
CA PHE A 35 5.97 -33.68 -4.58
C PHE A 35 6.80 -34.09 -3.35
N ARG A 36 7.52 -35.21 -3.44
CA ARG A 36 8.41 -35.67 -2.37
C ARG A 36 9.48 -34.65 -2.01
N GLU A 37 9.84 -33.77 -2.94
CA GLU A 37 10.84 -32.72 -2.74
C GLU A 37 10.33 -31.56 -1.88
N ILE A 38 9.00 -31.45 -1.73
CA ILE A 38 8.33 -30.38 -0.98
C ILE A 38 7.52 -30.91 0.22
N ASP A 39 7.40 -32.23 0.37
CA ASP A 39 6.74 -32.87 1.51
C ASP A 39 7.39 -32.43 2.84
N GLY A 40 6.56 -32.21 3.87
CA GLY A 40 7.02 -31.81 5.20
C GLY A 40 7.44 -30.35 5.34
N LYS A 41 7.33 -29.54 4.28
CA LYS A 41 7.54 -28.09 4.31
C LYS A 41 6.21 -27.35 4.47
N ILE A 42 6.23 -26.18 5.08
CA ILE A 42 5.12 -25.22 4.97
C ILE A 42 5.04 -24.76 3.52
N ILE A 43 3.84 -24.80 2.95
CA ILE A 43 3.63 -24.53 1.52
C ILE A 43 2.84 -23.24 1.34
N GLY A 44 3.39 -22.29 0.57
CA GLY A 44 2.67 -21.12 0.09
C GLY A 44 2.12 -21.34 -1.32
N LEU A 45 0.80 -21.48 -1.47
CA LEU A 45 0.14 -21.44 -2.78
C LEU A 45 -0.01 -19.98 -3.22
N TYR A 46 0.77 -19.59 -4.22
CA TYR A 46 0.82 -18.22 -4.72
C TYR A 46 -0.01 -18.08 -6.00
N PHE A 47 -1.15 -17.42 -5.92
CA PHE A 47 -2.02 -17.12 -7.06
C PHE A 47 -1.67 -15.74 -7.61
N ALA A 48 -1.23 -15.70 -8.87
CA ALA A 48 -0.77 -14.48 -9.53
C ALA A 48 -0.78 -14.60 -11.05
N ALA A 49 -0.67 -13.45 -11.71
CA ALA A 49 -0.58 -13.35 -13.17
C ALA A 49 0.37 -12.22 -13.58
N ASN A 50 0.99 -12.37 -14.75
CA ASN A 50 1.97 -11.44 -15.31
C ASN A 50 1.39 -10.05 -15.61
N TRP A 51 0.13 -10.00 -16.02
CA TRP A 51 -0.53 -8.78 -16.50
C TRP A 51 -1.00 -7.85 -15.37
N TYR A 52 -0.95 -8.30 -14.10
CA TYR A 52 -1.50 -7.53 -12.99
C TYR A 52 -0.40 -6.76 -12.22
N PRO A 53 -0.46 -5.41 -12.18
CA PRO A 53 0.60 -4.60 -11.56
C PRO A 53 0.87 -4.93 -10.09
N LYS A 54 -0.15 -5.30 -9.30
CA LYS A 54 0.07 -5.67 -7.90
C LYS A 54 0.85 -6.98 -7.76
N CYS A 55 0.70 -7.92 -8.70
CA CYS A 55 1.50 -9.15 -8.74
C CYS A 55 2.96 -8.85 -9.09
N GLU A 56 3.18 -7.96 -10.06
CA GLU A 56 4.52 -7.49 -10.43
C GLU A 56 5.23 -6.82 -9.24
N ALA A 57 4.51 -6.01 -8.47
CA ALA A 57 5.05 -5.35 -7.28
C ALA A 57 5.31 -6.33 -6.11
N PHE A 58 4.45 -7.35 -5.93
CA PHE A 58 4.55 -8.28 -4.80
C PHE A 58 5.57 -9.40 -5.01
N THR A 59 5.72 -9.92 -6.24
CA THR A 59 6.59 -11.07 -6.54
C THR A 59 8.03 -10.91 -6.01
N PRO A 60 8.72 -9.76 -6.23
CA PRO A 60 10.08 -9.58 -5.71
C PRO A 60 10.16 -9.57 -4.19
N VAL A 61 9.10 -9.09 -3.51
CA VAL A 61 9.03 -9.07 -2.04
C VAL A 61 8.90 -10.50 -1.50
N LEU A 62 8.06 -11.31 -2.13
CA LEU A 62 7.92 -12.73 -1.79
C LEU A 62 9.22 -13.51 -2.09
N ALA A 63 9.86 -13.26 -3.22
CA ALA A 63 11.15 -13.87 -3.58
C ALA A 63 12.22 -13.57 -2.53
N ALA A 64 12.35 -12.31 -2.11
CA ALA A 64 13.31 -11.93 -1.07
C ALA A 64 13.03 -12.61 0.28
N ALA A 65 11.77 -12.75 0.69
CA ALA A 65 11.42 -13.47 1.92
C ALA A 65 11.68 -14.97 1.79
N TYR A 66 11.38 -15.55 0.63
CA TYR A 66 11.58 -16.96 0.31
C TYR A 66 13.05 -17.37 0.36
N GLU A 67 13.95 -16.62 -0.30
CA GLU A 67 15.39 -16.91 -0.28
C GLU A 67 15.95 -16.87 1.15
N GLN A 68 15.58 -15.85 1.93
CA GLN A 68 15.99 -15.77 3.35
C GLN A 68 15.49 -16.94 4.19
N LEU A 69 14.28 -17.47 3.90
CA LEU A 69 13.74 -18.65 4.58
C LEU A 69 14.42 -19.95 4.12
N LYS A 70 14.81 -20.04 2.84
CA LYS A 70 15.58 -21.16 2.30
C LYS A 70 16.99 -21.20 2.87
N ASP A 71 17.69 -20.08 2.91
CA ASP A 71 19.08 -19.97 3.41
C ASP A 71 19.22 -20.44 4.86
N ARG A 72 18.22 -20.19 5.70
CA ARG A 72 18.18 -20.65 7.10
C ARG A 72 17.58 -22.05 7.30
N GLY A 73 17.18 -22.73 6.23
CA GLY A 73 16.58 -24.07 6.28
C GLY A 73 15.21 -24.10 6.99
N ALA A 74 14.39 -23.07 6.87
CA ALA A 74 13.12 -22.96 7.59
C ALA A 74 12.04 -23.97 7.17
N GLY A 75 12.24 -24.69 6.05
CA GLY A 75 11.26 -25.62 5.52
C GLY A 75 10.04 -24.90 4.94
N PHE A 76 10.26 -23.88 4.10
CA PHE A 76 9.22 -23.17 3.37
C PHE A 76 9.38 -23.41 1.87
N GLU A 77 8.27 -23.70 1.18
CA GLU A 77 8.25 -23.80 -0.28
C GLU A 77 7.06 -23.03 -0.84
N VAL A 78 7.22 -22.44 -2.02
CA VAL A 78 6.14 -21.73 -2.72
C VAL A 78 5.74 -22.56 -3.94
N VAL A 79 4.46 -22.52 -4.30
CA VAL A 79 3.96 -23.11 -5.54
C VAL A 79 3.11 -22.08 -6.26
N LEU A 80 3.53 -21.67 -7.46
CA LEU A 80 2.78 -20.76 -8.30
C LEU A 80 1.53 -21.46 -8.87
N VAL A 81 0.37 -20.85 -8.66
CA VAL A 81 -0.89 -21.18 -9.32
C VAL A 81 -1.21 -20.04 -10.28
N SER A 82 -0.70 -20.12 -11.50
CA SER A 82 -0.80 -19.02 -12.47
C SER A 82 -2.24 -18.78 -12.94
N CYS A 83 -2.65 -17.51 -12.89
CA CYS A 83 -3.88 -16.97 -13.43
C CYS A 83 -3.70 -16.34 -14.83
N ASP A 84 -2.57 -16.59 -15.49
CA ASP A 84 -2.34 -16.15 -16.88
C ASP A 84 -3.24 -16.91 -17.86
N GLU A 85 -3.64 -16.22 -18.93
CA GLU A 85 -4.56 -16.76 -19.94
C GLU A 85 -3.82 -17.53 -21.04
N ASP A 86 -2.52 -17.28 -21.22
CA ASP A 86 -1.69 -17.89 -22.25
C ASP A 86 -0.34 -18.39 -21.71
N ARG A 87 0.19 -19.41 -22.39
CA ARG A 87 1.43 -20.10 -22.00
C ARG A 87 2.66 -19.20 -22.07
N PRO A 88 2.88 -18.39 -23.12
CA PRO A 88 4.00 -17.43 -23.15
C PRO A 88 4.02 -16.47 -21.95
N SER A 89 2.86 -15.91 -21.56
CA SER A 89 2.74 -15.04 -20.39
C SER A 89 3.11 -15.77 -19.09
N PHE A 90 2.62 -17.01 -18.93
CA PHE A 90 2.98 -17.87 -17.81
C PHE A 90 4.50 -18.14 -17.75
N GLU A 91 5.10 -18.59 -18.85
CA GLU A 91 6.53 -18.95 -18.89
C GLU A 91 7.42 -17.72 -18.61
N ARG A 92 7.06 -16.56 -19.19
CA ARG A 92 7.75 -15.31 -18.92
C ARG A 92 7.72 -14.94 -17.44
N PHE A 93 6.57 -15.07 -16.80
CA PHE A 93 6.38 -14.67 -15.41
C PHE A 93 7.00 -15.68 -14.44
N HIS A 94 6.74 -16.97 -14.63
CA HIS A 94 7.30 -18.05 -13.82
C HIS A 94 8.83 -18.07 -13.89
N GLY A 95 9.42 -17.77 -15.06
CA GLY A 95 10.88 -17.66 -15.22
C GLY A 95 11.54 -16.56 -14.39
N THR A 96 10.77 -15.63 -13.80
CA THR A 96 11.29 -14.61 -12.86
C THR A 96 11.31 -15.07 -11.40
N MET A 97 10.79 -16.27 -11.10
CA MET A 97 10.56 -16.75 -9.74
C MET A 97 11.42 -17.99 -9.43
N PRO A 98 11.84 -18.20 -8.17
CA PRO A 98 12.70 -19.32 -7.79
C PRO A 98 11.94 -20.62 -7.44
N TRP A 99 10.61 -20.63 -7.47
CA TRP A 99 9.77 -21.72 -7.00
C TRP A 99 9.03 -22.47 -8.13
N PRO A 100 8.60 -23.72 -7.89
CA PRO A 100 7.81 -24.47 -8.87
C PRO A 100 6.39 -23.90 -9.09
N ALA A 101 5.72 -24.38 -10.13
CA ALA A 101 4.37 -24.02 -10.50
C ALA A 101 3.50 -25.24 -10.77
N VAL A 102 2.18 -25.11 -10.59
CA VAL A 102 1.21 -26.04 -11.16
C VAL A 102 1.34 -26.00 -12.68
N PRO A 103 1.40 -27.16 -13.39
CA PRO A 103 1.52 -27.17 -14.85
C PRO A 103 0.46 -26.29 -15.52
N PHE A 104 0.87 -25.40 -16.42
CA PHE A 104 -0.03 -24.41 -17.03
C PHE A 104 -1.30 -25.03 -17.64
N GLY A 105 -1.17 -26.21 -18.25
CA GLY A 105 -2.26 -26.95 -18.89
C GLY A 105 -3.22 -27.64 -17.92
N ASP A 106 -2.90 -27.75 -16.63
CA ASP A 106 -3.77 -28.38 -15.63
C ASP A 106 -4.83 -27.39 -15.11
N LEU A 107 -5.73 -27.00 -16.01
CA LEU A 107 -6.83 -26.08 -15.72
C LEU A 107 -7.76 -26.61 -14.62
N SER A 108 -7.89 -27.94 -14.52
CA SER A 108 -8.74 -28.60 -13.52
C SER A 108 -8.21 -28.42 -12.10
N CYS A 109 -6.89 -28.59 -11.92
CA CYS A 109 -6.23 -28.38 -10.64
C CYS A 109 -6.31 -26.91 -10.25
N LYS A 110 -5.95 -26.00 -11.17
CA LYS A 110 -6.02 -24.55 -10.92
C LYS A 110 -7.42 -24.10 -10.49
N LYS A 111 -8.46 -24.51 -11.22
CA LYS A 111 -9.86 -24.19 -10.88
C LYS A 111 -10.25 -24.69 -9.50
N ARG A 112 -9.96 -25.96 -9.18
CA ARG A 112 -10.26 -26.54 -7.87
C ARG A 112 -9.54 -25.82 -6.72
N LEU A 113 -8.29 -25.40 -6.93
CA LEU A 113 -7.53 -24.65 -5.92
C LEU A 113 -8.17 -23.28 -5.68
N SER A 114 -8.51 -22.55 -6.75
CA SER A 114 -9.18 -21.25 -6.63
C SER A 114 -10.53 -21.36 -5.92
N GLU A 115 -11.34 -22.37 -6.25
CA GLU A 115 -12.63 -22.62 -5.60
C GLU A 115 -12.47 -23.03 -4.13
N ARG A 116 -11.57 -23.97 -3.83
CA ARG A 116 -11.33 -24.48 -2.47
C ARG A 116 -10.88 -23.39 -1.51
N PHE A 117 -10.05 -22.47 -1.97
CA PHE A 117 -9.49 -21.39 -1.14
C PHE A 117 -10.19 -20.04 -1.35
N GLN A 118 -11.32 -20.04 -2.06
CA GLN A 118 -12.15 -18.85 -2.30
C GLN A 118 -11.30 -17.66 -2.78
N VAL A 119 -10.52 -17.88 -3.83
CA VAL A 119 -9.63 -16.85 -4.39
C VAL A 119 -10.45 -15.90 -5.25
N GLU A 120 -10.76 -14.73 -4.69
CA GLU A 120 -11.54 -13.66 -5.35
C GLU A 120 -10.65 -12.60 -6.02
N GLY A 121 -9.36 -12.59 -5.72
CA GLY A 121 -8.40 -11.63 -6.26
C GLY A 121 -6.96 -12.10 -6.14
N ILE A 122 -6.06 -11.41 -6.86
CA ILE A 122 -4.62 -11.65 -6.88
C ILE A 122 -3.87 -10.33 -6.60
N PRO A 123 -2.63 -10.34 -6.09
CA PRO A 123 -1.90 -11.51 -5.59
C PRO A 123 -2.54 -12.10 -4.33
N ARG A 124 -2.53 -13.43 -4.21
CA ARG A 124 -3.05 -14.17 -3.04
C ARG A 124 -2.06 -15.24 -2.63
N LEU A 125 -1.72 -15.33 -1.34
CA LEU A 125 -0.77 -16.33 -0.82
C LEU A 125 -1.42 -17.18 0.27
N VAL A 126 -1.92 -18.36 -0.07
CA VAL A 126 -2.51 -19.29 0.91
C VAL A 126 -1.39 -20.12 1.53
N VAL A 127 -1.24 -20.08 2.85
CA VAL A 127 -0.20 -20.85 3.56
C VAL A 127 -0.81 -22.11 4.16
N LEU A 128 -0.23 -23.25 3.82
CA LEU A 128 -0.62 -24.58 4.28
C LEU A 128 0.42 -25.14 5.26
N ALA A 129 -0.06 -25.94 6.21
CA ALA A 129 0.78 -26.65 7.16
C ALA A 129 1.67 -27.69 6.44
N PRO A 130 2.70 -28.25 7.12
CA PRO A 130 3.59 -29.26 6.54
C PRO A 130 2.93 -30.52 5.98
N ASP A 131 1.75 -30.86 6.49
CA ASP A 131 0.90 -31.95 5.99
C ASP A 131 0.12 -31.55 4.72
N GLY A 132 0.20 -30.29 4.31
CA GLY A 132 -0.56 -29.73 3.19
C GLY A 132 -2.08 -29.74 3.38
N GLY A 133 -2.60 -30.18 4.53
CA GLY A 133 -4.02 -30.40 4.76
C GLY A 133 -4.70 -29.20 5.44
N ALA A 134 -4.03 -28.62 6.43
CA ALA A 134 -4.55 -27.48 7.19
C ALA A 134 -4.09 -26.13 6.61
N VAL A 135 -5.00 -25.17 6.55
CA VAL A 135 -4.66 -23.77 6.23
C VAL A 135 -4.10 -23.11 7.48
N VAL A 136 -2.83 -22.68 7.41
CA VAL A 136 -2.17 -21.89 8.47
C VAL A 136 -2.58 -20.43 8.36
N HIS A 137 -2.63 -19.89 7.14
CA HIS A 137 -3.07 -18.53 6.87
C HIS A 137 -3.80 -18.44 5.51
N PRO A 138 -5.01 -17.87 5.44
CA PRO A 138 -5.80 -17.84 4.21
C PRO A 138 -5.24 -16.85 3.18
N ASP A 139 -4.52 -15.81 3.62
CA ASP A 139 -3.84 -14.87 2.73
C ASP A 139 -2.67 -14.16 3.40
N ALA A 140 -1.46 -14.70 3.23
CA ALA A 140 -0.25 -14.15 3.82
C ALA A 140 0.43 -13.08 2.95
N ALA A 141 -0.17 -12.64 1.84
CA ALA A 141 0.45 -11.65 0.97
C ALA A 141 0.76 -10.34 1.72
N ASP A 142 -0.20 -9.87 2.53
CA ASP A 142 -0.03 -8.69 3.38
C ASP A 142 1.06 -8.87 4.45
N LEU A 143 1.10 -10.06 5.07
CA LEU A 143 2.10 -10.39 6.09
C LEU A 143 3.52 -10.40 5.52
N VAL A 144 3.70 -10.96 4.32
CA VAL A 144 5.00 -10.95 3.62
C VAL A 144 5.37 -9.53 3.21
N HIS A 145 4.41 -8.73 2.73
CA HIS A 145 4.66 -7.33 2.40
C HIS A 145 5.16 -6.54 3.62
N ARG A 146 4.49 -6.68 4.76
CA ARG A 146 4.73 -5.90 5.97
C ARG A 146 5.93 -6.40 6.78
N TYR A 147 6.07 -7.71 6.92
CA TYR A 147 7.05 -8.33 7.83
C TYR A 147 8.12 -9.17 7.13
N GLY A 148 8.00 -9.43 5.82
CA GLY A 148 8.94 -10.27 5.08
C GLY A 148 9.00 -11.70 5.64
N GLU A 149 10.22 -12.22 5.76
CA GLU A 149 10.52 -13.53 6.33
C GLU A 149 10.14 -13.65 7.82
N ARG A 150 10.04 -12.52 8.54
CA ARG A 150 9.69 -12.52 9.97
C ARG A 150 8.26 -13.00 10.22
N ALA A 151 7.39 -12.93 9.20
CA ALA A 151 6.03 -13.44 9.25
C ALA A 151 5.98 -14.97 9.42
N PHE A 152 7.00 -15.69 8.96
CA PHE A 152 7.08 -17.14 9.10
C PHE A 152 7.02 -17.56 10.59
N PRO A 153 6.25 -18.60 10.96
CA PRO A 153 5.54 -19.57 10.11
C PRO A 153 4.10 -19.17 9.71
N PHE A 154 3.76 -17.88 9.74
CA PHE A 154 2.44 -17.33 9.38
C PHE A 154 1.29 -17.75 10.29
N THR A 155 1.58 -18.39 11.41
CA THR A 155 0.58 -18.78 12.42
C THR A 155 -0.03 -17.54 13.07
N ALA A 156 -1.30 -17.62 13.49
CA ALA A 156 -1.97 -16.54 14.22
C ALA A 156 -1.19 -16.03 15.44
N ALA A 157 -0.55 -16.92 16.20
CA ALA A 157 0.27 -16.53 17.35
C ALA A 157 1.49 -15.67 16.94
N ARG A 158 2.15 -16.03 15.85
CA ARG A 158 3.28 -15.26 15.31
C ARG A 158 2.84 -13.91 14.77
N VAL A 159 1.70 -13.85 14.09
CA VAL A 159 1.13 -12.60 13.59
C VAL A 159 0.81 -11.67 14.77
N ALA A 160 0.14 -12.19 15.80
CA ALA A 160 -0.18 -11.41 17.01
C ALA A 160 1.08 -10.88 17.73
N GLU A 161 2.17 -11.67 17.76
CA GLU A 161 3.45 -11.21 18.31
C GLU A 161 4.04 -10.03 17.53
N LEU A 162 4.02 -10.10 16.19
CA LEU A 162 4.51 -9.03 15.31
C LEU A 162 3.66 -7.76 15.42
N GLU A 163 2.34 -7.91 15.48
CA GLU A 163 1.42 -6.79 15.65
C GLU A 163 1.57 -6.12 17.01
N ALA A 164 1.77 -6.91 18.08
CA ALA A 164 2.07 -6.37 19.40
C ALA A 164 3.42 -5.63 19.43
N ASP A 165 4.42 -6.12 18.67
CA ASP A 165 5.70 -5.43 18.52
C ASP A 165 5.56 -4.09 17.78
N ASP A 166 4.82 -4.07 16.68
CA ASP A 166 4.48 -2.85 15.96
C ASP A 166 3.75 -1.86 16.89
N GLN A 167 2.75 -2.32 17.64
CA GLN A 167 2.00 -1.47 18.57
C GLN A 167 2.90 -0.89 19.66
N ARG A 168 3.84 -1.67 20.21
CA ARG A 168 4.83 -1.16 21.19
C ARG A 168 5.75 -0.11 20.57
N LYS A 169 6.18 -0.31 19.32
CA LYS A 169 7.02 0.65 18.58
C LYS A 169 6.25 1.95 18.35
N TYR A 170 5.03 1.87 17.82
CA TYR A 170 4.15 3.03 17.65
C TYR A 170 3.85 3.73 18.98
N ALA A 171 3.52 2.97 20.03
CA ALA A 171 3.23 3.49 21.36
C ALA A 171 4.45 4.09 22.08
N SER A 172 5.68 3.85 21.62
CA SER A 172 6.90 4.48 22.15
C SER A 172 7.67 5.31 21.12
N GLN A 173 7.06 5.58 19.97
CA GLN A 173 7.62 6.36 18.86
C GLN A 173 8.08 7.75 19.32
N THR A 174 9.28 8.10 18.89
CA THR A 174 9.80 9.47 18.88
C THR A 174 10.42 9.73 17.50
N LEU A 175 10.70 10.98 17.17
CA LEU A 175 11.31 11.31 15.89
C LEU A 175 12.69 10.65 15.76
N GLU A 176 13.50 10.70 16.82
CA GLU A 176 14.83 10.08 16.84
C GLU A 176 14.73 8.58 16.60
N LYS A 177 13.81 7.88 17.27
CA LYS A 177 13.63 6.43 17.06
C LYS A 177 13.23 6.10 15.62
N LEU A 178 12.38 6.91 14.98
CA LEU A 178 12.01 6.70 13.57
C LEU A 178 13.23 6.75 12.65
N PHE A 179 14.11 7.73 12.86
CA PHE A 179 15.35 7.84 12.08
C PHE A 179 16.43 6.85 12.53
N SER A 180 16.48 6.44 13.80
CA SER A 180 17.38 5.39 14.28
C SER A 180 17.03 4.01 13.70
N VAL A 181 15.74 3.71 13.47
CA VAL A 181 15.31 2.51 12.71
C VAL A 181 15.93 2.48 11.32
N SER A 182 16.23 3.65 10.77
CA SER A 182 16.85 3.83 9.47
C SER A 182 18.39 3.74 9.50
N GLY A 183 19.00 3.73 10.70
CA GLY A 183 20.45 3.71 10.87
C GLY A 183 21.15 5.05 10.54
N LYS A 184 20.38 6.11 10.29
CA LYS A 184 20.88 7.47 10.01
C LYS A 184 20.34 8.45 11.04
N GLU A 185 21.25 9.18 11.66
CA GLU A 185 20.91 10.24 12.62
C GLU A 185 20.92 11.64 11.97
N TYR A 186 20.97 11.69 10.63
CA TYR A 186 20.96 12.92 9.86
C TYR A 186 20.12 12.79 8.58
N VAL A 187 19.65 13.92 8.09
CA VAL A 187 19.08 14.11 6.76
C VAL A 187 19.98 15.07 5.96
N MET A 188 19.79 15.14 4.65
CA MET A 188 20.52 16.00 3.74
C MET A 188 19.67 17.22 3.39
N ASN A 189 20.27 18.39 3.37
CA ASN A 189 19.66 19.55 2.75
C ASN A 189 19.86 19.50 1.23
N SER A 190 18.77 19.41 0.48
CA SER A 190 18.78 19.22 -0.97
C SER A 190 19.48 20.35 -1.74
N GLY A 191 19.52 21.57 -1.18
CA GLY A 191 20.09 22.74 -1.87
C GLY A 191 21.61 22.89 -1.74
N ASN A 192 22.22 22.40 -0.66
CA ASN A 192 23.66 22.59 -0.39
C ASN A 192 24.39 21.29 0.01
N ASN A 193 23.69 20.15 0.02
CA ASN A 193 24.20 18.84 0.40
C ASN A 193 24.78 18.79 1.84
N GLU A 194 24.31 19.68 2.72
CA GLU A 194 24.72 19.72 4.12
C GLU A 194 23.98 18.66 4.94
N LYS A 195 24.68 18.05 5.90
CA LYS A 195 24.08 17.12 6.86
C LYS A 195 23.38 17.90 7.97
N VAL A 196 22.07 17.68 8.10
CA VAL A 196 21.24 18.24 9.16
C VAL A 196 20.94 17.14 10.19
N PRO A 197 21.31 17.33 11.46
CA PRO A 197 21.05 16.31 12.49
C PRO A 197 19.55 16.17 12.76
N VAL A 198 19.06 14.94 12.94
CA VAL A 198 17.63 14.68 13.21
C VAL A 198 17.16 15.40 14.48
N SER A 199 18.04 15.60 15.45
CA SER A 199 17.74 16.34 16.68
C SER A 199 17.27 17.78 16.43
N SER A 200 17.63 18.42 15.30
CA SER A 200 17.14 19.77 14.97
C SER A 200 15.72 19.79 14.43
N LEU A 201 15.14 18.61 14.16
CA LEU A 201 13.76 18.44 13.71
C LEU A 201 12.81 18.12 14.89
N VAL A 202 13.35 17.76 16.05
CA VAL A 202 12.57 17.48 17.25
C VAL A 202 11.83 18.74 17.69
N GLY A 203 10.55 18.60 18.04
CA GLY A 203 9.68 19.75 18.35
C GLY A 203 9.00 20.37 17.12
N LYS A 204 9.36 19.94 15.91
CA LYS A 204 8.67 20.38 14.67
C LYS A 204 7.61 19.37 14.24
N THR A 205 6.61 19.86 13.52
CA THR A 205 5.77 19.02 12.67
C THR A 205 6.55 18.64 11.42
N VAL A 206 6.80 17.35 11.22
CA VAL A 206 7.61 16.81 10.13
C VAL A 206 6.74 15.98 9.18
N GLY A 207 6.70 16.37 7.91
CA GLY A 207 6.12 15.58 6.84
C GLY A 207 7.15 14.60 6.25
N LEU A 208 6.97 13.30 6.43
CA LEU A 208 7.74 12.26 5.75
C LEU A 208 7.11 11.99 4.39
N TYR A 209 7.77 12.45 3.32
CA TYR A 209 7.24 12.41 1.96
C TYR A 209 7.86 11.28 1.14
N PHE A 210 7.11 10.19 0.99
CA PHE A 210 7.48 9.02 0.19
C PHE A 210 7.10 9.26 -1.28
N SER A 211 8.10 9.40 -2.14
CA SER A 211 7.90 9.67 -3.56
C SER A 211 9.11 9.19 -4.38
N ALA A 212 8.95 9.20 -5.69
CA ALA A 212 9.99 8.87 -6.65
C ALA A 212 9.85 9.74 -7.90
N ASN A 213 10.96 9.95 -8.60
CA ASN A 213 10.97 10.47 -9.96
C ASN A 213 10.34 9.46 -10.93
N HIS A 214 9.89 9.93 -12.09
CA HIS A 214 9.19 9.11 -13.10
C HIS A 214 7.89 8.44 -12.60
N CYS A 215 7.35 8.92 -11.47
CA CYS A 215 6.01 8.61 -10.98
C CYS A 215 5.08 9.79 -11.30
N ALA A 216 4.22 9.66 -12.31
CA ALA A 216 3.35 10.75 -12.76
C ALA A 216 2.43 11.32 -11.64
N PRO A 217 1.80 10.49 -10.77
CA PRO A 217 1.06 11.00 -9.61
C PRO A 217 1.94 11.78 -8.64
N CYS A 218 3.20 11.35 -8.47
CA CYS A 218 4.17 11.99 -7.58
C CYS A 218 4.54 13.39 -8.08
N ILE A 219 4.84 13.55 -9.36
CA ILE A 219 5.18 14.85 -9.96
C ILE A 219 4.07 15.87 -9.72
N LYS A 220 2.81 15.50 -9.97
CA LYS A 220 1.65 16.38 -9.74
C LYS A 220 1.53 16.80 -8.27
N PHE A 221 1.70 15.85 -7.35
CA PHE A 221 1.58 16.12 -5.92
C PHE A 221 2.74 16.93 -5.36
N THR A 222 3.98 16.70 -5.82
CA THR A 222 5.17 17.46 -5.41
C THR A 222 4.98 18.97 -5.63
N THR A 223 4.45 19.39 -6.78
CA THR A 223 4.18 20.81 -7.06
C THR A 223 3.20 21.41 -6.04
N LYS A 224 2.12 20.68 -5.71
CA LYS A 224 1.13 21.12 -4.72
C LYS A 224 1.75 21.20 -3.31
N LEU A 225 2.55 20.21 -2.95
CA LEU A 225 3.21 20.14 -1.65
C LEU A 225 4.24 21.27 -1.48
N ALA A 226 5.00 21.61 -2.53
CA ALA A 226 5.95 22.73 -2.53
C ALA A 226 5.26 24.08 -2.30
N ALA A 227 4.07 24.29 -2.86
CA ALA A 227 3.27 25.48 -2.63
C ALA A 227 2.81 25.60 -1.17
N ILE A 228 2.35 24.49 -0.56
CA ILE A 228 1.97 24.44 0.86
C ILE A 228 3.17 24.69 1.76
N TYR A 229 4.28 24.01 1.50
CA TYR A 229 5.51 24.18 2.25
C TYR A 229 5.97 25.65 2.27
N SER A 230 5.89 26.32 1.11
CA SER A 230 6.21 27.75 0.99
C SER A 230 5.23 28.64 1.74
N SER A 231 3.92 28.35 1.71
CA SER A 231 2.90 29.09 2.48
C SER A 231 3.11 28.96 3.98
N LEU A 232 3.49 27.78 4.45
CA LEU A 232 3.67 27.47 5.87
C LEU A 232 5.00 27.97 6.43
N ARG A 233 6.11 27.95 5.67
CA ARG A 233 7.42 28.47 6.12
C ARG A 233 7.40 29.94 6.56
N GLY A 234 6.43 30.73 6.08
CA GLY A 234 6.23 32.13 6.49
C GLY A 234 5.28 32.34 7.67
N LYS A 235 4.55 31.30 8.10
CA LYS A 235 3.49 31.36 9.12
C LYS A 235 3.72 30.43 10.32
N ALA A 236 4.46 29.34 10.11
CA ALA A 236 4.76 28.29 11.07
C ALA A 236 6.25 27.94 10.96
N GLU A 237 7.05 28.38 11.92
CA GLU A 237 8.50 28.08 11.98
C GLU A 237 8.77 26.58 12.24
N ASP A 238 7.73 25.83 12.62
CA ASP A 238 7.80 24.44 13.07
C ASP A 238 7.28 23.44 12.03
N PHE A 239 7.24 23.76 10.73
CA PHE A 239 6.93 22.78 9.68
C PHE A 239 8.14 22.48 8.80
N GLU A 240 8.50 21.21 8.69
CA GLU A 240 9.57 20.73 7.81
C GLU A 240 9.12 19.48 7.03
N ILE A 241 9.68 19.26 5.85
CA ILE A 241 9.45 18.05 5.06
C ILE A 241 10.78 17.30 4.92
N VAL A 242 10.71 15.98 5.07
CA VAL A 242 11.81 15.07 4.77
C VAL A 242 11.37 14.15 3.64
N TYR A 243 12.02 14.30 2.48
CA TYR A 243 11.87 13.40 1.34
C TYR A 243 12.42 12.02 1.69
N VAL A 244 11.59 11.00 1.53
CA VAL A 244 11.93 9.60 1.71
C VAL A 244 11.98 8.96 0.31
N PRO A 245 13.18 8.76 -0.26
CA PRO A 245 13.28 8.39 -1.66
C PRO A 245 12.86 6.95 -1.89
N MET A 246 11.90 6.79 -2.81
CA MET A 246 11.43 5.50 -3.33
C MET A 246 11.92 5.27 -4.77
N ASP A 247 12.82 6.13 -5.25
CA ASP A 247 13.49 6.03 -6.55
C ASP A 247 14.25 4.71 -6.71
N ARG A 248 14.07 4.06 -7.86
CA ARG A 248 14.81 2.84 -8.23
C ARG A 248 16.28 3.11 -8.55
N GLU A 249 16.60 4.32 -8.98
CA GLU A 249 17.93 4.73 -9.45
C GLU A 249 18.34 6.07 -8.84
N GLU A 250 19.63 6.24 -8.56
CA GLU A 250 20.22 7.43 -7.93
C GLU A 250 19.95 8.70 -8.75
N ASP A 251 20.03 8.61 -10.09
CA ASP A 251 19.71 9.73 -10.98
C ASP A 251 18.28 10.23 -10.81
N GLY A 252 17.33 9.33 -10.52
CA GLY A 252 15.94 9.71 -10.20
C GLY A 252 15.87 10.48 -8.90
N TYR A 253 16.57 10.00 -7.87
CA TYR A 253 16.69 10.67 -6.58
C TYR A 253 17.29 12.07 -6.71
N LEU A 254 18.40 12.21 -7.43
CA LEU A 254 19.09 13.50 -7.62
C LEU A 254 18.19 14.51 -8.33
N ARG A 255 17.43 14.08 -9.36
CA ARG A 255 16.43 14.94 -10.02
C ARG A 255 15.34 15.38 -9.05
N SER A 256 14.77 14.45 -8.27
CA SER A 256 13.76 14.78 -7.26
C SER A 256 14.27 15.80 -6.25
N CYS A 257 15.51 15.64 -5.77
CA CYS A 257 16.11 16.57 -4.81
C CYS A 257 16.36 17.96 -5.41
N GLY A 258 16.73 18.05 -6.69
CA GLY A 258 16.97 19.32 -7.37
C GLY A 258 15.73 20.22 -7.45
N ASP A 259 14.55 19.62 -7.52
CA ASP A 259 13.28 20.35 -7.65
C ASP A 259 12.61 20.69 -6.30
N MET A 260 13.10 20.12 -5.19
CA MET A 260 12.42 20.16 -3.89
C MET A 260 13.06 21.14 -2.90
N PRO A 261 12.27 21.98 -2.19
CA PRO A 261 12.79 23.01 -1.28
C PRO A 261 13.07 22.50 0.15
N TRP A 262 13.06 21.20 0.38
CA TRP A 262 13.06 20.57 1.71
C TRP A 262 14.19 19.55 1.88
N LEU A 263 14.29 18.95 3.07
CA LEU A 263 15.32 17.98 3.42
C LEU A 263 15.05 16.60 2.79
N ALA A 264 16.07 15.75 2.67
CA ALA A 264 15.97 14.42 2.08
C ALA A 264 16.78 13.38 2.85
N LEU A 265 16.31 12.14 2.91
CA LEU A 265 17.15 11.03 3.33
C LEU A 265 18.21 10.73 2.26
N PRO A 266 19.44 10.34 2.67
CA PRO A 266 20.47 9.89 1.73
C PRO A 266 20.00 8.74 0.83
N TYR A 267 20.54 8.68 -0.38
CA TYR A 267 20.24 7.60 -1.33
C TYR A 267 21.05 6.33 -1.06
N ASP A 268 20.67 5.58 -0.04
CA ASP A 268 21.19 4.23 0.23
C ASP A 268 20.08 3.17 0.40
N GLY A 269 18.82 3.59 0.24
CA GLY A 269 17.63 2.76 0.05
C GLY A 269 17.18 1.93 1.28
N ALA A 270 18.08 1.48 2.14
CA ALA A 270 17.75 0.73 3.35
C ALA A 270 16.94 1.57 4.36
N PRO A 271 17.30 2.84 4.66
CA PRO A 271 16.51 3.76 5.47
C PRO A 271 15.08 3.93 4.93
N SER A 272 14.94 4.24 3.64
CA SER A 272 13.63 4.45 3.00
C SER A 272 12.74 3.21 3.09
N ARG A 273 13.30 2.03 2.81
CA ARG A 273 12.57 0.76 2.92
C ARG A 273 12.14 0.47 4.35
N ALA A 274 12.98 0.77 5.34
CA ALA A 274 12.65 0.57 6.75
C ALA A 274 11.49 1.47 7.19
N LEU A 275 11.51 2.76 6.81
CA LEU A 275 10.42 3.69 7.07
C LEU A 275 9.14 3.33 6.30
N ALA A 276 9.25 2.94 5.04
CA ALA A 276 8.11 2.52 4.24
C ALA A 276 7.42 1.30 4.86
N ARG A 277 8.19 0.33 5.40
CA ARG A 277 7.63 -0.81 6.15
C ARG A 277 7.01 -0.37 7.47
N TYR A 278 7.71 0.48 8.24
CA TYR A 278 7.21 0.97 9.53
C TYR A 278 5.83 1.60 9.37
N PHE A 279 5.68 2.48 8.37
CA PHE A 279 4.44 3.17 8.03
C PHE A 279 3.60 2.44 6.99
N ASP A 280 3.81 1.14 6.75
CA ASP A 280 3.08 0.31 5.77
C ASP A 280 2.67 1.10 4.50
N VAL A 281 3.67 1.72 3.86
CA VAL A 281 3.51 2.55 2.66
C VAL A 281 3.43 1.64 1.44
N ARG A 282 2.23 1.50 0.89
CA ARG A 282 1.94 0.60 -0.24
C ARG A 282 2.06 1.28 -1.59
N GLU A 283 1.78 2.58 -1.62
CA GLU A 283 1.73 3.37 -2.85
C GLU A 283 2.39 4.73 -2.65
N ILE A 284 2.87 5.32 -3.74
CA ILE A 284 3.42 6.66 -3.79
C ILE A 284 2.62 7.53 -4.77
N PRO A 285 2.51 8.86 -4.53
CA PRO A 285 3.05 9.59 -3.40
C PRO A 285 2.30 9.30 -2.09
N THR A 286 3.02 9.28 -0.97
CA THR A 286 2.46 9.18 0.40
C THR A 286 3.11 10.24 1.28
N LEU A 287 2.31 10.92 2.11
CA LEU A 287 2.78 11.90 3.07
C LEU A 287 2.30 11.50 4.48
N VAL A 288 3.24 11.09 5.32
CA VAL A 288 2.98 10.82 6.74
C VAL A 288 3.38 12.04 7.55
N VAL A 289 2.50 12.52 8.42
CA VAL A 289 2.77 13.68 9.28
C VAL A 289 3.10 13.19 10.67
N VAL A 290 4.25 13.63 11.18
CA VAL A 290 4.73 13.41 12.55
C VAL A 290 4.67 14.75 13.28
N GLY A 291 4.09 14.77 14.48
CA GLY A 291 3.93 15.97 15.28
C GLY A 291 5.19 16.36 16.04
N PRO A 292 5.18 17.53 16.70
CA PRO A 292 6.26 18.01 17.57
C PRO A 292 6.73 17.04 18.63
N ASP A 293 5.83 16.19 19.12
CA ASP A 293 6.08 15.15 20.13
C ASP A 293 6.73 13.87 19.55
N GLY A 294 7.00 13.85 18.24
CA GLY A 294 7.54 12.69 17.53
C GLY A 294 6.51 11.59 17.27
N ARG A 295 5.22 11.81 17.56
CA ARG A 295 4.13 10.87 17.28
C ARG A 295 3.56 11.07 15.90
N THR A 296 3.07 10.00 15.29
CA THR A 296 2.35 10.10 14.02
C THR A 296 1.01 10.77 14.26
N VAL A 297 0.81 11.89 13.58
CA VAL A 297 -0.46 12.63 13.57
C VAL A 297 -1.40 12.01 12.54
N THR A 298 -0.91 11.74 11.33
CA THR A 298 -1.70 11.09 10.28
C THR A 298 -0.80 10.37 9.26
N ARG A 299 -1.33 9.32 8.65
CA ARG A 299 -0.71 8.67 7.46
C ARG A 299 -1.38 9.13 6.16
N ASP A 300 -2.45 9.90 6.25
CA ASP A 300 -3.29 10.37 5.13
C ASP A 300 -2.98 11.83 4.75
N GLY A 301 -1.76 12.32 5.05
CA GLY A 301 -1.37 13.70 4.81
C GLY A 301 -1.55 14.13 3.35
N ARG A 302 -1.36 13.20 2.39
CA ARG A 302 -1.61 13.45 0.97
C ARG A 302 -3.08 13.79 0.70
N ASN A 303 -4.00 13.06 1.31
CA ASN A 303 -5.43 13.28 1.15
C ASN A 303 -5.80 14.62 1.78
N LEU A 304 -5.35 14.90 3.00
CA LEU A 304 -5.62 16.16 3.68
C LEU A 304 -5.07 17.38 2.92
N VAL A 305 -3.85 17.29 2.37
CA VAL A 305 -3.28 18.30 1.46
C VAL A 305 -4.16 18.50 0.24
N ASN A 306 -4.70 17.41 -0.33
CA ASN A 306 -5.52 17.51 -1.52
C ASN A 306 -6.83 18.26 -1.27
N LEU A 307 -7.41 18.05 -0.09
CA LEU A 307 -8.72 18.56 0.31
C LEU A 307 -8.65 19.98 0.87
N TYR A 308 -7.77 20.17 1.86
CA TYR A 308 -7.72 21.37 2.68
C TYR A 308 -6.47 22.22 2.41
N PHE A 309 -5.57 21.76 1.54
CA PHE A 309 -4.34 22.49 1.21
C PHE A 309 -3.53 22.85 2.47
N ASP A 310 -3.15 24.11 2.68
CA ASP A 310 -2.41 24.57 3.85
C ASP A 310 -3.29 24.72 5.11
N MET A 311 -4.63 24.80 4.96
CA MET A 311 -5.57 24.83 6.09
C MET A 311 -5.59 23.53 6.88
N ALA A 312 -5.15 22.43 6.27
CA ALA A 312 -5.00 21.14 6.93
C ALA A 312 -4.04 21.23 8.12
N PHE A 313 -3.04 22.10 8.09
CA PHE A 313 -2.02 22.23 9.13
C PHE A 313 -2.64 22.57 10.49
N PRO A 314 -2.24 21.91 11.60
CA PRO A 314 -1.13 20.96 11.76
C PRO A 314 -1.48 19.48 11.50
N PHE A 315 -2.51 19.23 10.69
CA PHE A 315 -3.01 17.90 10.28
C PHE A 315 -3.60 17.06 11.42
N THR A 316 -3.87 17.68 12.58
CA THR A 316 -4.43 16.99 13.74
C THR A 316 -5.91 16.69 13.54
N ASP A 317 -6.39 15.60 14.14
CA ASP A 317 -7.82 15.26 14.12
C ASP A 317 -8.72 16.41 14.59
N ALA A 318 -8.26 17.19 15.57
CA ALA A 318 -8.98 18.38 16.05
C ALA A 318 -9.10 19.46 14.96
N GLN A 319 -8.01 19.75 14.24
CA GLN A 319 -8.04 20.71 13.13
C GLN A 319 -8.92 20.22 11.98
N ILE A 320 -8.82 18.95 11.62
CA ILE A 320 -9.63 18.38 10.53
C ILE A 320 -11.12 18.39 10.90
N ARG A 321 -11.47 18.10 12.17
CA ARG A 321 -12.86 18.24 12.65
C ARG A 321 -13.37 19.67 12.54
N LEU A 322 -12.56 20.67 12.91
CA LEU A 322 -12.94 22.08 12.78
C LEU A 322 -13.21 22.49 11.33
N LEU A 323 -12.39 22.01 10.38
CA LEU A 323 -12.59 22.26 8.96
C LEU A 323 -13.88 21.61 8.45
N GLN A 324 -14.11 20.35 8.82
CA GLN A 324 -15.33 19.62 8.47
C GLN A 324 -16.59 20.27 9.06
N GLU A 325 -16.54 20.74 10.31
CA GLU A 325 -17.64 21.48 10.94
C GLU A 325 -17.92 22.80 10.22
N ALA A 326 -16.88 23.53 9.80
CA ALA A 326 -17.05 24.76 9.02
C ALA A 326 -17.65 24.48 7.62
N GLU A 327 -17.26 23.38 6.97
CA GLU A 327 -17.88 22.92 5.71
C GLU A 327 -19.34 22.52 5.90
N ASP A 328 -19.66 21.78 6.97
CA ASP A 328 -21.03 21.38 7.33
C ASP A 328 -21.91 22.62 7.60
N GLU A 329 -21.39 23.66 8.25
CA GLU A 329 -22.11 24.93 8.46
C GLU A 329 -22.27 25.72 7.14
N ALA A 330 -21.21 25.86 6.34
CA ALA A 330 -21.26 26.55 5.06
C ALA A 330 -22.24 25.87 4.08
N ALA A 331 -22.29 24.53 4.08
CA ALA A 331 -23.20 23.75 3.25
C ALA A 331 -24.68 24.08 3.50
N LYS A 332 -25.04 24.59 4.70
CA LYS A 332 -26.43 25.01 5.01
C LYS A 332 -26.90 26.22 4.20
N GLU A 333 -25.97 27.03 3.71
CA GLU A 333 -26.30 28.21 2.88
C GLU A 333 -26.58 27.83 1.42
N TYR A 334 -26.19 26.61 1.01
CA TYR A 334 -26.41 26.14 -0.35
C TYR A 334 -27.83 25.56 -0.52
N PRO A 335 -28.48 25.80 -1.68
CA PRO A 335 -29.77 25.20 -1.96
C PRO A 335 -29.66 23.66 -2.00
N ARG A 336 -30.68 22.96 -1.46
CA ARG A 336 -30.68 21.49 -1.41
C ARG A 336 -30.69 20.83 -2.80
N SER A 337 -31.17 21.55 -3.81
CA SER A 337 -31.12 21.12 -5.20
C SER A 337 -30.77 22.27 -6.12
N LEU A 338 -30.18 21.93 -7.27
CA LEU A 338 -29.71 22.89 -8.27
C LEU A 338 -29.97 22.35 -9.68
N ARG A 339 -30.39 23.23 -10.59
CA ARG A 339 -30.34 22.98 -12.04
C ARG A 339 -29.06 23.57 -12.60
N HIS A 340 -28.17 22.72 -13.11
CA HIS A 340 -26.88 23.14 -13.63
C HIS A 340 -26.93 23.36 -15.14
N ARG A 341 -26.33 24.44 -15.67
CA ARG A 341 -26.39 24.74 -17.12
C ARG A 341 -25.67 23.69 -17.97
N GLY A 342 -24.60 23.10 -17.44
CA GLY A 342 -23.83 22.02 -18.07
C GLY A 342 -24.45 20.63 -17.91
N HIS A 343 -25.55 20.47 -17.16
CA HIS A 343 -26.13 19.16 -16.88
C HIS A 343 -27.67 19.17 -16.82
N ARG A 344 -28.31 18.26 -17.54
CA ARG A 344 -29.77 18.29 -17.74
C ARG A 344 -30.61 17.87 -16.53
N HIS A 345 -30.08 16.99 -15.68
CA HIS A 345 -30.80 16.53 -14.50
C HIS A 345 -30.63 17.50 -13.33
N GLU A 346 -31.62 17.49 -12.43
CA GLU A 346 -31.50 18.20 -11.16
C GLU A 346 -30.44 17.53 -10.29
N LEU A 347 -29.53 18.34 -9.74
CA LEU A 347 -28.50 17.89 -8.82
C LEU A 347 -29.00 18.08 -7.39
N SER A 348 -28.79 17.08 -6.54
CA SER A 348 -29.08 17.16 -5.10
C SER A 348 -27.78 17.31 -4.32
N ILE A 349 -27.82 18.07 -3.23
CA ILE A 349 -26.68 18.13 -2.33
C ILE A 349 -26.50 16.78 -1.64
N VAL A 350 -25.27 16.29 -1.64
CA VAL A 350 -24.84 15.09 -0.93
C VAL A 350 -23.66 15.42 -0.03
N SER A 351 -23.53 14.68 1.05
CA SER A 351 -22.38 14.66 1.95
C SER A 351 -21.88 13.23 2.08
N GLU A 352 -20.72 13.05 2.73
CA GLU A 352 -20.19 11.72 3.06
C GLU A 352 -21.21 10.85 3.84
N LYS A 353 -22.05 11.48 4.67
CA LYS A 353 -23.09 10.80 5.47
C LYS A 353 -24.31 10.38 4.63
N SER A 354 -24.49 10.94 3.44
CA SER A 354 -25.68 10.75 2.61
C SER A 354 -25.40 10.15 1.24
N GLY A 355 -24.27 9.46 1.07
CA GLY A 355 -23.87 8.79 -0.17
C GLY A 355 -22.90 9.56 -1.05
N GLY A 356 -22.41 10.73 -0.61
CA GLY A 356 -21.25 11.40 -1.19
C GLY A 356 -19.94 10.71 -0.78
N GLY A 357 -18.88 10.92 -1.54
CA GLY A 357 -17.56 10.34 -1.27
C GLY A 357 -16.46 11.17 -1.92
N PRO A 358 -15.26 10.64 -2.14
CA PRO A 358 -14.25 11.28 -2.98
C PRO A 358 -14.75 11.32 -4.43
N TYR A 359 -14.67 12.47 -5.08
CA TYR A 359 -15.11 12.64 -6.47
C TYR A 359 -14.16 13.54 -7.26
N ILE A 360 -14.24 13.48 -8.59
CA ILE A 360 -13.64 14.48 -9.46
C ILE A 360 -14.77 15.38 -9.94
N CYS A 361 -14.66 16.68 -9.66
CA CYS A 361 -15.68 17.64 -10.07
C CYS A 361 -15.76 17.71 -11.59
N CYS A 362 -16.95 17.47 -12.13
CA CYS A 362 -17.18 17.44 -13.58
C CYS A 362 -17.09 18.83 -14.24
N GLU A 363 -17.00 19.91 -13.46
CA GLU A 363 -16.92 21.28 -13.98
C GLU A 363 -15.49 21.82 -13.99
N CYS A 364 -14.72 21.60 -12.92
CA CYS A 364 -13.35 22.11 -12.81
C CYS A 364 -12.26 21.04 -12.87
N GLU A 365 -12.64 19.76 -12.95
CA GLU A 365 -11.74 18.60 -12.97
C GLU A 365 -10.84 18.46 -11.71
N GLU A 366 -11.15 19.21 -10.65
CA GLU A 366 -10.45 19.11 -9.37
C GLU A 366 -11.09 18.05 -8.46
N GLN A 367 -10.27 17.39 -7.65
CA GLN A 367 -10.73 16.47 -6.62
C GLN A 367 -11.63 17.20 -5.60
N GLY A 368 -12.76 16.59 -5.26
CA GLY A 368 -13.60 16.93 -4.12
C GLY A 368 -13.70 15.76 -3.14
N LEU A 369 -14.15 16.06 -1.92
CA LEU A 369 -14.58 15.08 -0.91
C LEU A 369 -15.74 15.66 -0.12
N GLY A 370 -16.63 14.77 0.33
CA GLY A 370 -17.69 15.13 1.26
C GLY A 370 -18.84 15.81 0.54
N TRP A 371 -18.91 17.14 0.63
CA TRP A 371 -20.03 17.91 0.09
C TRP A 371 -19.94 18.10 -1.42
N ALA A 372 -21.01 17.75 -2.13
CA ALA A 372 -21.11 17.87 -3.58
C ALA A 372 -22.57 18.10 -4.02
N TYR A 373 -22.74 18.62 -5.23
CA TYR A 373 -23.99 18.45 -5.98
C TYR A 373 -23.87 17.19 -6.85
N GLN A 374 -24.73 16.20 -6.61
CA GLN A 374 -24.74 14.92 -7.33
C GLN A 374 -26.06 14.73 -8.09
N CYS A 375 -25.97 14.29 -9.34
CA CYS A 375 -27.09 13.73 -10.09
C CYS A 375 -27.21 12.24 -9.80
N ILE A 376 -28.24 11.84 -9.04
CA ILE A 376 -28.50 10.43 -8.72
C ILE A 376 -28.73 9.58 -10.00
N ALA A 377 -29.28 10.17 -11.06
CA ALA A 377 -29.60 9.43 -12.29
C ALA A 377 -28.38 9.02 -13.13
N CYS A 378 -27.24 9.71 -13.01
CA CYS A 378 -26.08 9.45 -13.89
C CYS A 378 -24.71 9.63 -13.23
N GLY A 379 -24.66 9.95 -11.93
CA GLY A 379 -23.41 10.12 -11.18
C GLY A 379 -22.63 11.40 -11.52
N TYR A 380 -23.25 12.39 -12.16
CA TYR A 380 -22.61 13.69 -12.40
C TYR A 380 -22.42 14.43 -11.08
N GLU A 381 -21.18 14.76 -10.73
CA GLU A 381 -20.81 15.36 -9.44
C GLU A 381 -19.98 16.64 -9.63
N ILE A 382 -20.34 17.70 -8.92
CA ILE A 382 -19.61 18.98 -8.92
C ILE A 382 -19.48 19.54 -7.50
N HIS A 383 -18.46 20.38 -7.26
CA HIS A 383 -18.36 21.10 -5.99
C HIS A 383 -19.56 22.02 -5.77
N LEU A 384 -19.91 22.29 -4.50
CA LEU A 384 -20.96 23.24 -4.15
C LEU A 384 -20.72 24.63 -4.79
N ARG A 385 -19.47 25.11 -4.75
CA ARG A 385 -19.04 26.37 -5.39
C ARG A 385 -19.21 26.39 -6.91
N CYS A 386 -19.00 25.26 -7.58
CA CYS A 386 -19.16 25.15 -9.02
C CYS A 386 -20.63 25.28 -9.44
N GLY A 387 -21.56 24.97 -8.55
CA GLY A 387 -22.99 25.18 -8.77
C GLY A 387 -23.44 26.65 -8.77
N GLN A 388 -22.70 27.55 -8.12
CA GLN A 388 -23.06 28.98 -8.00
C GLN A 388 -22.64 29.81 -9.22
N ASN A 389 -21.56 29.44 -9.92
CA ASN A 389 -21.02 30.20 -11.06
C ASN A 389 -21.90 30.15 -12.33
N ALA A 390 -23.06 29.49 -12.29
CA ALA A 390 -23.97 29.39 -13.42
C ALA A 390 -24.87 30.63 -13.66
N GLU A 391 -24.90 31.62 -12.74
CA GLU A 391 -25.74 32.83 -12.89
C GLU A 391 -24.98 34.14 -13.22
N GLY A 392 -23.66 34.11 -13.39
CA GLY A 392 -22.85 35.31 -13.64
C GLY A 392 -22.45 35.51 -15.10
N GLY A 393 -23.37 35.90 -15.98
CA GLY A 393 -23.09 35.99 -17.41
C GLY A 393 -23.91 36.99 -18.23
N SER A 394 -24.27 38.16 -17.69
CA SER A 394 -24.54 39.36 -18.51
C SER A 394 -24.73 40.64 -17.67
N ALA A 395 -23.68 41.45 -17.58
CA ALA A 395 -23.72 42.91 -17.50
C ALA A 395 -22.33 43.36 -17.97
N GLY A 396 -22.12 43.99 -19.12
CA GLY A 396 -22.87 45.11 -19.67
C GLY A 396 -21.87 46.27 -19.88
N THR A 397 -21.22 46.24 -21.04
CA THR A 397 -20.84 47.38 -21.91
C THR A 397 -19.79 48.43 -21.52
N ALA A 398 -18.99 48.74 -22.55
CA ALA A 398 -18.22 49.94 -22.90
C ALA A 398 -16.80 50.08 -22.33
#